data_AF-A0A6P7QTH1-F1
#
_entry.id   AF-A0A6P7QTH1-F1
#
_cell.length_a   1.000
_cell.length_b   1.000
_cell.length_c   1.000
_cell.angle_alpha   90.00
_cell.angle_beta   90.00
_cell.angle_gamma   90.00
#
_symmetry.space_group_name_H-M   'P 1'
#
loop_
_entity.id
_entity.type
_entity.pdbx_description
1 polymer ?
#
loop_
_entity_poly.entity_id
_entity_poly.type
_entity_poly.pdbx_seq_one_letter_code
_entity_poly.pdbx_strand_id
1 'polypeptide(L)'
;MRNSFIRRPRPTGSRSHPRWTACSGGPNKTGTSCALDCGAGIGRITKRLLLPLFRVVDMVDVTEDFLAKAKTYLGEEGKRVRNYFCCGLQDFSPEPGSYDVIWIQWVIGHLTDQHLAEFLRRCKRGLRPNGIIVIKDNMAQEGVILDDVDSSVCRDLEVVRRIIRSAGLSLLAEERQENLPDEIYHVYSFALR
;
A
#
# COMPACT_ATOMS: atom_id res chain seq x y z
N MET A 1 -20.51 28.59 4.78
CA MET A 1 -19.13 28.27 4.32
C MET A 1 -18.32 27.77 5.50
N ARG A 2 -18.17 26.45 5.65
CA ARG A 2 -17.29 25.83 6.64
C ARG A 2 -16.35 24.91 5.87
N ASN A 3 -15.04 25.19 5.95
CA ASN A 3 -13.98 24.33 5.44
C ASN A 3 -13.99 23.00 6.21
N SER A 4 -14.50 21.94 5.62
CA SER A 4 -14.27 20.56 6.07
C SER A 4 -12.94 20.07 5.49
N PHE A 5 -11.84 20.64 5.99
CA PHE A 5 -10.54 19.98 5.92
C PHE A 5 -10.66 18.67 6.71
N ILE A 6 -10.66 17.53 6.02
CA ILE A 6 -10.36 16.24 6.66
C ILE A 6 -8.97 16.39 7.28
N ARG A 7 -8.94 16.60 8.60
CA ARG A 7 -7.70 16.72 9.35
C ARG A 7 -7.03 15.36 9.35
N ARG A 8 -6.06 15.18 8.44
CA ARG A 8 -5.11 14.06 8.48
C ARG A 8 -4.48 14.01 9.88
N PRO A 9 -4.63 12.92 10.66
CA PRO A 9 -4.05 12.86 11.98
C PRO A 9 -2.53 12.90 11.92
N ARG A 10 -1.90 13.68 12.81
CA ARG A 10 -0.45 13.61 13.03
C ARG A 10 -0.18 12.29 13.76
N PRO A 11 0.78 11.45 13.32
CA PRO A 11 1.10 10.23 14.04
C PRO A 11 1.82 10.59 15.34
N THR A 12 1.15 10.40 16.48
CA THR A 12 1.79 10.27 17.79
C THR A 12 2.50 8.92 17.85
N GLY A 13 3.77 8.94 18.25
CA GLY A 13 4.65 7.79 18.17
C GLY A 13 4.19 6.61 19.01
N SER A 14 3.92 5.49 18.34
CA SER A 14 4.25 4.16 18.86
C SER A 14 4.81 3.34 17.69
N ARG A 15 6.02 2.80 17.85
CA ARG A 15 6.67 1.97 16.82
C ARG A 15 6.07 0.56 16.89
N SER A 16 4.95 0.33 16.22
CA SER A 16 4.52 -1.02 15.88
C SER A 16 5.24 -1.46 14.61
N HIS A 17 6.29 -2.27 14.72
CA HIS A 17 6.81 -3.00 13.56
C HIS A 17 5.71 -3.97 13.08
N PRO A 18 5.38 -4.03 11.78
CA PRO A 18 4.38 -4.97 11.30
C PRO A 18 4.80 -6.40 11.67
N ARG A 19 3.93 -7.16 12.36
CA ARG A 19 4.23 -8.54 12.81
C ARG A 19 4.72 -9.46 11.69
N TRP A 20 4.39 -9.16 10.44
CA TRP A 20 4.82 -9.90 9.25
C TRP A 20 6.32 -9.80 8.95
N THR A 21 7.04 -8.79 9.48
CA THR A 21 8.51 -8.70 9.34
C THR A 21 9.27 -9.49 10.41
N ALA A 22 8.58 -9.98 11.46
CA ALA A 22 9.19 -10.63 12.63
C ALA A 22 9.42 -12.15 12.47
N CYS A 23 9.11 -12.75 11.32
CA CYS A 23 9.45 -14.16 11.06
C CYS A 23 10.92 -14.30 10.61
N SER A 24 11.86 -13.99 11.49
CA SER A 24 13.28 -14.24 11.30
C SER A 24 13.63 -15.70 11.63
N GLY A 25 13.67 -16.57 10.61
CA GLY A 25 14.34 -17.89 10.72
C GLY A 25 13.77 -19.08 9.94
N GLY A 26 12.72 -18.92 9.12
CA GLY A 26 12.09 -20.06 8.41
C GLY A 26 12.31 -20.07 6.87
N PRO A 27 12.10 -21.22 6.20
CA PRO A 27 12.24 -21.39 4.74
C PRO A 27 11.29 -20.51 3.89
N ASN A 28 10.30 -19.87 4.52
CA ASN A 28 9.31 -19.00 3.86
C ASN A 28 9.50 -17.51 4.22
N LYS A 29 10.72 -17.07 4.55
CA LYS A 29 10.98 -15.67 4.92
C LYS A 29 10.93 -14.76 3.68
N THR A 30 10.18 -13.66 3.79
CA THR A 30 10.18 -12.58 2.78
C THR A 30 11.55 -11.89 2.74
N GLY A 31 12.05 -11.66 1.54
CA GLY A 31 13.31 -10.95 1.33
C GLY A 31 13.26 -9.47 1.72
N THR A 32 14.41 -8.82 1.75
CA THR A 32 14.57 -7.40 2.11
C THR A 32 15.37 -6.63 1.04
N SER A 33 15.35 -7.12 -0.21
CA SER A 33 16.15 -6.54 -1.28
C SER A 33 15.44 -5.35 -1.92
N CYS A 34 14.19 -5.51 -2.34
CA CYS A 34 13.45 -4.48 -3.08
C CYS A 34 11.97 -4.42 -2.67
N ALA A 35 11.49 -3.22 -2.40
CA ALA A 35 10.06 -2.95 -2.20
C ALA A 35 9.50 -2.00 -3.25
N LEU A 36 8.19 -2.06 -3.48
CA LEU A 36 7.42 -1.11 -4.29
C LEU A 36 6.41 -0.39 -3.39
N ASP A 37 6.39 0.94 -3.41
CA ASP A 37 5.38 1.78 -2.76
C ASP A 37 4.35 2.24 -3.82
N CYS A 38 3.11 1.77 -3.72
CA CYS A 38 2.04 2.06 -4.67
C CYS A 38 1.10 3.15 -4.12
N GLY A 39 0.81 4.17 -4.92
CA GLY A 39 0.14 5.37 -4.41
C GLY A 39 1.03 6.13 -3.43
N ALA A 40 2.33 6.18 -3.75
CA ALA A 40 3.36 6.55 -2.78
C ALA A 40 3.26 8.01 -2.33
N GLY A 41 2.61 8.87 -3.13
CA GLY A 41 2.60 10.31 -3.00
C GLY A 41 4.02 10.84 -2.84
N ILE A 42 4.23 11.66 -1.80
CA ILE A 42 5.55 12.22 -1.49
C ILE A 42 6.51 11.20 -0.84
N GLY A 43 6.11 9.94 -0.66
CA GLY A 43 6.95 8.88 -0.10
C GLY A 43 6.94 8.80 1.43
N ARG A 44 5.81 9.07 2.10
CA ARG A 44 5.71 8.94 3.58
C ARG A 44 6.03 7.53 4.05
N ILE A 45 5.48 6.52 3.37
CA ILE A 45 5.70 5.11 3.69
C ILE A 45 7.10 4.67 3.27
N THR A 46 7.51 5.01 2.05
CA THR A 46 8.90 4.88 1.60
C THR A 46 9.89 5.37 2.65
N LYS A 47 9.74 6.60 3.18
CA LYS A 47 10.66 7.21 4.14
C LYS A 47 10.76 6.48 5.46
N ARG A 48 9.62 6.14 6.06
CA ARG A 48 9.55 5.73 7.49
C ARG A 48 9.43 4.23 7.68
N LEU A 49 9.07 3.49 6.64
CA LEU A 49 8.85 2.04 6.71
C LEU A 49 9.74 1.30 5.72
N LEU A 50 9.69 1.63 4.43
CA LEU A 50 10.33 0.79 3.42
C LEU A 50 11.85 1.00 3.35
N LEU A 51 12.33 2.25 3.28
CA LEU A 51 13.77 2.52 3.22
C LEU A 51 14.55 1.97 4.43
N PRO A 52 14.02 2.01 5.68
CA PRO A 52 14.67 1.35 6.81
C PRO A 52 14.76 -0.18 6.72
N LEU A 53 13.88 -0.83 5.94
CA LEU A 53 13.75 -2.29 5.89
C LEU A 53 14.32 -2.92 4.61
N PHE A 54 14.32 -2.19 3.50
CA PHE A 54 14.69 -2.70 2.18
C PHE A 54 15.93 -1.99 1.63
N ARG A 55 16.76 -2.72 0.89
CA ARG A 55 17.97 -2.17 0.27
C ARG A 55 17.62 -1.05 -0.73
N VAL A 56 16.64 -1.30 -1.60
CA VAL A 56 16.13 -0.33 -2.58
C VAL A 56 14.60 -0.30 -2.57
N VAL A 57 14.04 0.84 -2.97
CA VAL A 57 12.59 1.04 -3.10
C VAL A 57 12.29 1.61 -4.49
N ASP A 58 11.22 1.15 -5.12
CA ASP A 58 10.58 1.85 -6.23
C ASP A 58 9.30 2.52 -5.74
N MET A 59 8.94 3.64 -6.36
CA MET A 59 7.71 4.35 -6.07
C MET A 59 6.86 4.46 -7.34
N VAL A 60 5.55 4.30 -7.21
CA VAL A 60 4.58 4.60 -8.27
C VAL A 60 3.46 5.48 -7.72
N ASP A 61 3.16 6.57 -8.43
CA ASP A 61 2.04 7.47 -8.13
C ASP A 61 1.54 8.10 -9.44
N VAL A 62 0.27 8.52 -9.47
CA VAL A 62 -0.32 9.19 -10.63
C VAL A 62 0.06 10.67 -10.71
N THR A 63 0.50 11.25 -9.59
CA THR A 63 0.75 12.70 -9.46
C THR A 63 2.24 13.01 -9.58
N GLU A 64 2.66 13.53 -10.73
CA GLU A 64 4.06 13.89 -11.01
C GLU A 64 4.65 14.84 -9.94
N ASP A 65 3.89 15.85 -9.53
CA ASP A 65 4.28 16.82 -8.50
C ASP A 65 4.62 16.16 -7.16
N PHE A 66 3.94 15.07 -6.80
CA PHE A 66 4.23 14.34 -5.57
C PHE A 66 5.53 13.57 -5.68
N LEU A 67 5.79 12.94 -6.82
CA LEU A 67 7.06 12.24 -7.08
C LEU A 67 8.24 13.22 -7.15
N ALA A 68 8.04 14.41 -7.73
CA ALA A 68 9.03 15.47 -7.70
C ALA A 68 9.33 15.93 -6.27
N LYS A 69 8.30 16.15 -5.45
CA LYS A 69 8.44 16.48 -4.02
C LYS A 69 9.04 15.34 -3.20
N ALA A 70 8.85 14.09 -3.60
CA ALA A 70 9.44 12.94 -2.91
C ALA A 70 10.97 13.00 -2.91
N LYS A 71 11.60 13.43 -4.03
CA LYS A 71 13.07 13.54 -4.13
C LYS A 71 13.68 14.43 -3.05
N THR A 72 13.02 15.52 -2.67
CA THR A 72 13.46 16.39 -1.58
C THR A 72 12.98 15.89 -0.22
N TYR A 73 11.74 15.42 -0.12
CA TYR A 73 11.16 14.92 1.13
C TYR A 73 11.93 13.72 1.69
N LEU A 74 12.41 12.81 0.86
CA LEU A 74 13.12 11.60 1.28
C LEU A 74 14.53 11.89 1.81
N GLY A 75 15.15 13.01 1.41
CA GLY A 75 16.51 13.38 1.81
C GLY A 75 17.56 12.38 1.31
N GLU A 76 18.64 12.21 2.08
CA GLU A 76 19.77 11.36 1.69
C GLU A 76 19.38 9.90 1.42
N GLU A 77 18.47 9.35 2.24
CA GLU A 77 17.97 7.97 2.04
C GLU A 77 17.21 7.81 0.72
N GLY A 78 16.69 8.91 0.16
CA GLY A 78 16.04 8.95 -1.16
C GLY A 78 16.95 8.51 -2.30
N LYS A 79 18.28 8.52 -2.12
CA LYS A 79 19.25 7.98 -3.10
C LYS A 79 19.09 6.47 -3.34
N ARG A 80 18.43 5.76 -2.41
CA ARG A 80 18.11 4.32 -2.53
C ARG A 80 16.74 4.07 -3.16
N VAL A 81 16.00 5.12 -3.54
CA VAL A 81 14.86 4.97 -4.43
C VAL A 81 15.37 4.81 -5.86
N ARG A 82 15.14 3.63 -6.44
CA ARG A 82 15.66 3.25 -7.76
C ARG A 82 14.84 3.88 -8.88
N ASN A 83 13.52 3.75 -8.82
CA ASN A 83 12.60 4.31 -9.83
C ASN A 83 11.47 5.14 -9.21
N TYR A 84 11.08 6.19 -9.94
CA TYR A 84 9.88 6.99 -9.68
C TYR A 84 8.97 6.88 -10.91
N PHE A 85 7.94 6.04 -10.84
CA PHE A 85 7.00 5.81 -11.92
C PHE A 85 5.79 6.74 -11.80
N CYS A 86 5.63 7.66 -12.75
CA CYS A 86 4.43 8.48 -12.86
C CYS A 86 3.38 7.73 -13.69
N CYS A 87 2.54 6.94 -13.03
CA CYS A 87 1.58 6.06 -13.70
C CYS A 87 0.39 5.75 -12.78
N GLY A 88 -0.81 5.68 -13.36
CA GLY A 88 -1.98 5.17 -12.66
C GLY A 88 -1.87 3.66 -12.43
N LEU A 89 -2.30 3.18 -11.27
CA LEU A 89 -2.17 1.76 -10.92
C LEU A 89 -2.97 0.85 -11.86
N GLN A 90 -4.05 1.35 -12.46
CA GLN A 90 -4.83 0.63 -13.48
C GLN A 90 -4.02 0.28 -14.73
N ASP A 91 -3.02 1.10 -15.06
CA ASP A 91 -2.14 0.94 -16.24
C ASP A 91 -0.75 0.40 -15.87
N PHE A 92 -0.36 0.50 -14.59
CA PHE A 92 0.96 0.09 -14.13
C PHE A 92 1.13 -1.42 -14.07
N SER A 93 2.26 -1.92 -14.57
CA SER A 93 2.68 -3.32 -14.53
C SER A 93 4.04 -3.44 -13.83
N PRO A 94 4.11 -3.96 -12.60
CA PRO A 94 5.38 -4.20 -11.93
C PRO A 94 6.22 -5.22 -12.71
N GLU A 95 7.53 -4.97 -12.83
CA GLU A 95 8.46 -5.90 -13.48
C GLU A 95 8.42 -7.29 -12.83
N PRO A 96 8.30 -8.40 -13.60
CA PRO A 96 8.20 -9.74 -13.04
C PRO A 96 9.35 -10.10 -12.10
N GLY A 97 9.04 -10.77 -10.97
CA GLY A 97 10.06 -11.26 -10.04
C GLY A 97 10.95 -10.17 -9.40
N SER A 98 10.48 -8.92 -9.31
CA SER A 98 11.30 -7.78 -8.91
C SER A 98 11.20 -7.38 -7.45
N TYR A 99 10.11 -7.70 -6.75
CA TYR A 99 9.80 -7.13 -5.44
C TYR A 99 9.64 -8.20 -4.37
N ASP A 100 10.29 -8.00 -3.23
CA ASP A 100 10.05 -8.81 -2.02
C ASP A 100 8.76 -8.35 -1.32
N VAL A 101 8.48 -7.05 -1.35
CA VAL A 101 7.22 -6.48 -0.84
C VAL A 101 6.65 -5.47 -1.83
N ILE A 102 5.36 -5.60 -2.11
CA ILE A 102 4.58 -4.56 -2.78
C ILE A 102 3.61 -3.98 -1.76
N TRP A 103 3.77 -2.70 -1.42
CA TRP A 103 2.97 -2.00 -0.42
C TRP A 103 1.94 -1.10 -1.09
N ILE A 104 0.66 -1.29 -0.75
CA ILE A 104 -0.47 -0.58 -1.36
C ILE A 104 -1.28 0.01 -0.21
N GLN A 105 -1.19 1.33 0.01
CA GLN A 105 -1.84 1.96 1.16
C GLN A 105 -2.62 3.21 0.79
N TRP A 106 -3.88 3.26 1.22
CA TRP A 106 -4.82 4.36 0.98
C TRP A 106 -4.90 4.77 -0.49
N VAL A 107 -5.04 3.77 -1.35
CA VAL A 107 -5.11 3.98 -2.80
C VAL A 107 -6.05 3.00 -3.49
N ILE A 108 -6.45 1.89 -2.85
CA ILE A 108 -7.31 0.90 -3.51
C ILE A 108 -8.71 1.46 -3.79
N GLY A 109 -9.13 2.47 -3.03
CA GLY A 109 -10.38 3.19 -3.26
C GLY A 109 -10.43 3.98 -4.56
N HIS A 110 -9.29 4.30 -5.16
CA HIS A 110 -9.22 5.02 -6.45
C HIS A 110 -9.24 4.08 -7.67
N LEU A 111 -9.30 2.76 -7.46
CA LEU A 111 -9.44 1.78 -8.52
C LEU A 111 -10.86 1.24 -8.54
N THR A 112 -11.39 0.96 -9.72
CA THR A 112 -12.60 0.14 -9.87
C THR A 112 -12.33 -1.29 -9.38
N ASP A 113 -13.36 -2.05 -9.07
CA ASP A 113 -13.20 -3.45 -8.63
C ASP A 113 -12.42 -4.28 -9.65
N GLN A 114 -12.70 -4.07 -10.94
CA GLN A 114 -12.00 -4.74 -12.03
C GLN A 114 -10.54 -4.34 -12.11
N HIS A 115 -10.23 -3.03 -12.11
CA HIS A 115 -8.85 -2.56 -12.16
C HIS A 115 -8.06 -2.99 -10.93
N LEU A 116 -8.67 -3.02 -9.74
CA LEU A 116 -8.02 -3.53 -8.53
C LEU A 116 -7.69 -5.02 -8.66
N ALA A 117 -8.63 -5.84 -9.12
CA ALA A 117 -8.38 -7.27 -9.33
C ALA A 117 -7.26 -7.51 -10.36
N GLU A 118 -7.29 -6.79 -11.48
CA GLU A 118 -6.27 -6.88 -12.52
C GLU A 118 -4.90 -6.39 -12.03
N PHE A 119 -4.85 -5.26 -11.35
CA PHE A 119 -3.63 -4.73 -10.76
C PHE A 119 -3.00 -5.71 -9.77
N LEU A 120 -3.80 -6.30 -8.87
CA LEU A 120 -3.32 -7.32 -7.93
C LEU A 120 -2.78 -8.57 -8.64
N ARG A 121 -3.38 -9.00 -9.77
CA ARG A 121 -2.82 -10.09 -10.60
C ARG A 121 -1.46 -9.71 -11.20
N ARG A 122 -1.27 -8.45 -11.62
CA ARG A 122 0.02 -7.96 -12.11
C ARG A 122 1.05 -7.90 -10.98
N CYS A 123 0.67 -7.39 -9.81
CA CYS A 123 1.51 -7.39 -8.62
C CYS A 123 1.98 -8.79 -8.25
N LYS A 124 1.11 -9.80 -8.32
CA LYS A 124 1.47 -11.20 -8.06
C LYS A 124 2.64 -11.67 -8.93
N ARG A 125 2.66 -11.31 -10.21
CA ARG A 125 3.78 -11.62 -11.12
C ARG A 125 5.05 -10.83 -10.80
N GLY A 126 4.90 -9.64 -10.23
CA GLY A 126 6.01 -8.80 -9.78
C GLY A 126 6.72 -9.31 -8.52
N LEU A 127 6.15 -10.29 -7.82
CA LEU A 127 6.74 -10.83 -6.59
C LEU A 127 7.94 -11.74 -6.88
N ARG A 128 9.00 -11.56 -6.10
CA ARG A 128 10.07 -12.55 -5.91
C ARG A 128 9.56 -13.81 -5.21
N PRO A 129 10.32 -14.92 -5.23
CA PRO A 129 10.06 -16.06 -4.35
C PRO A 129 9.88 -15.59 -2.89
N ASN A 130 8.83 -16.07 -2.21
CA ASN A 130 8.42 -15.66 -0.86
C ASN A 130 8.04 -14.17 -0.69
N GLY A 131 7.89 -13.43 -1.80
CA GLY A 131 7.41 -12.07 -1.78
C GLY A 131 5.95 -11.99 -1.36
N ILE A 132 5.55 -10.82 -0.84
CA ILE A 132 4.16 -10.56 -0.42
C ILE A 132 3.65 -9.22 -0.95
N ILE A 133 2.34 -9.15 -1.15
CA ILE A 133 1.63 -7.88 -1.31
C ILE A 133 1.03 -7.52 0.05
N VAL A 134 1.16 -6.26 0.45
CA VAL A 134 0.46 -5.73 1.62
C VAL A 134 -0.51 -4.65 1.17
N ILE A 135 -1.80 -4.86 1.47
CA ILE A 135 -2.82 -3.82 1.33
C ILE A 135 -3.08 -3.24 2.71
N LYS A 136 -3.05 -1.92 2.87
CA LYS A 136 -3.46 -1.24 4.10
C LYS A 136 -4.40 -0.09 3.78
N ASP A 137 -5.69 -0.26 4.03
CA ASP A 137 -6.69 0.71 3.58
C ASP A 137 -7.89 0.84 4.52
N ASN A 138 -8.72 1.84 4.25
CA ASN A 138 -9.99 2.08 4.94
C ASN A 138 -11.00 1.00 4.56
N MET A 139 -11.76 0.55 5.55
CA MET A 139 -12.82 -0.44 5.37
C MET A 139 -14.15 0.15 5.83
N ALA A 140 -15.15 0.07 4.97
CA ALA A 140 -16.52 0.43 5.30
C ALA A 140 -17.11 -0.60 6.26
N GLN A 141 -18.13 -0.19 7.02
CA GLN A 141 -18.87 -1.11 7.89
C GLN A 141 -19.68 -2.12 7.07
N GLU A 142 -20.30 -1.67 5.98
CA GLU A 142 -21.11 -2.49 5.08
C GLU A 142 -21.11 -1.90 3.66
N GLY A 143 -21.03 -2.77 2.65
CA GLY A 143 -21.16 -2.42 1.25
C GLY A 143 -19.99 -1.63 0.68
N VAL A 144 -20.32 -0.73 -0.24
CA VAL A 144 -19.37 0.16 -0.92
C VAL A 144 -19.89 1.58 -0.81
N ILE A 145 -19.10 2.45 -0.20
CA ILE A 145 -19.44 3.86 0.04
C ILE A 145 -18.61 4.72 -0.92
N LEU A 146 -19.26 5.56 -1.72
CA LEU A 146 -18.61 6.53 -2.59
C LEU A 146 -18.29 7.81 -1.80
N ASP A 147 -17.05 8.28 -1.90
CA ASP A 147 -16.64 9.62 -1.53
C ASP A 147 -16.55 10.47 -2.81
N ASP A 148 -17.44 11.44 -2.93
CA ASP A 148 -17.53 12.33 -4.09
C ASP A 148 -16.53 13.49 -4.05
N VAL A 149 -15.90 13.75 -2.91
CA VAL A 149 -14.91 14.83 -2.74
C VAL A 149 -13.57 14.43 -3.35
N ASP A 150 -13.13 13.19 -3.15
CA ASP A 150 -11.88 12.68 -3.71
C ASP A 150 -12.06 11.59 -4.79
N SER A 151 -13.31 11.33 -5.19
CA SER A 151 -13.66 10.35 -6.22
C SER A 151 -13.09 8.96 -5.91
N SER A 152 -13.30 8.49 -4.68
CA SER A 152 -12.85 7.20 -4.20
C SER A 152 -14.00 6.37 -3.63
N VAL A 153 -13.79 5.06 -3.50
CA VAL A 153 -14.73 4.16 -2.83
C VAL A 153 -14.10 3.52 -1.58
N CYS A 154 -14.86 3.50 -0.49
CA CYS A 154 -14.56 2.74 0.71
C CYS A 154 -15.35 1.43 0.66
N ARG A 155 -14.66 0.29 0.67
CA ARG A 155 -15.27 -1.03 0.53
C ARG A 155 -15.30 -1.73 1.88
N ASP A 156 -16.30 -2.56 2.14
CA ASP A 156 -16.28 -3.45 3.29
C ASP A 156 -15.25 -4.59 3.13
N LEU A 157 -15.03 -5.32 4.21
CA LEU A 157 -14.08 -6.44 4.25
C LEU A 157 -14.45 -7.58 3.29
N GLU A 158 -15.74 -7.85 3.09
CA GLU A 158 -16.17 -8.97 2.24
C GLU A 158 -15.88 -8.68 0.77
N VAL A 159 -16.18 -7.47 0.32
CA VAL A 159 -15.90 -6.99 -1.04
C VAL A 159 -14.39 -7.03 -1.30
N VAL A 160 -13.57 -6.50 -0.39
CA VAL A 160 -12.11 -6.51 -0.53
C VAL A 160 -11.58 -7.95 -0.60
N ARG A 161 -12.01 -8.84 0.30
CA ARG A 161 -11.60 -10.27 0.27
C ARG A 161 -12.05 -10.98 -1.00
N ARG A 162 -13.24 -10.65 -1.55
CA ARG A 162 -13.72 -11.20 -2.82
C ARG A 162 -12.83 -10.77 -3.99
N ILE A 163 -12.44 -9.50 -4.05
CA ILE A 163 -11.54 -8.98 -5.08
C ILE A 163 -10.17 -9.67 -4.99
N ILE A 164 -9.60 -9.78 -3.79
CA ILE A 164 -8.33 -10.48 -3.54
C ILE A 164 -8.38 -11.94 -4.06
N ARG A 165 -9.45 -12.68 -3.71
CA ARG A 165 -9.66 -14.06 -4.20
C ARG A 165 -9.78 -14.12 -5.72
N SER A 166 -10.53 -13.19 -6.32
CA SER A 166 -10.68 -13.12 -7.79
C SER A 166 -9.35 -12.84 -8.50
N ALA A 167 -8.43 -12.14 -7.84
CA ALA A 167 -7.07 -11.90 -8.32
C ALA A 167 -6.16 -13.13 -8.17
N GLY A 168 -6.66 -14.24 -7.64
CA GLY A 168 -5.90 -15.46 -7.41
C GLY A 168 -4.85 -15.33 -6.30
N LEU A 169 -5.06 -14.41 -5.35
CA LEU A 169 -4.20 -14.23 -4.18
C LEU A 169 -4.82 -14.94 -2.96
N SER A 170 -3.95 -15.47 -2.11
CA SER A 170 -4.29 -16.08 -0.82
C SER A 170 -4.01 -15.10 0.31
N LEU A 171 -4.95 -15.01 1.26
CA LEU A 171 -4.78 -14.23 2.48
C LEU A 171 -3.87 -14.97 3.46
N LEU A 172 -2.74 -14.37 3.82
CA LEU A 172 -1.81 -14.91 4.81
C LEU A 172 -2.12 -14.44 6.22
N ALA A 173 -2.82 -13.31 6.31
CA ALA A 173 -2.59 -12.32 7.34
C ALA A 173 -3.62 -11.23 7.24
N GLU A 174 -4.35 -10.96 8.31
CA GLU A 174 -5.29 -9.84 8.39
C GLU A 174 -5.19 -9.21 9.79
N GLU A 175 -5.05 -7.90 9.85
CA GLU A 175 -4.90 -7.17 11.11
C GLU A 175 -5.64 -5.83 11.05
N ARG A 176 -6.51 -5.56 12.03
CA ARG A 176 -7.12 -4.26 12.24
C ARG A 176 -6.11 -3.32 12.89
N GLN A 177 -6.03 -2.09 12.39
CA GLN A 177 -5.24 -1.03 13.02
C GLN A 177 -5.93 -0.56 14.30
N GLU A 178 -5.24 -0.73 15.42
CA GLU A 178 -5.66 -0.23 16.72
C GLU A 178 -5.27 1.24 16.93
N ASN A 179 -5.86 1.87 17.95
CA ASN A 179 -5.56 3.24 18.41
C ASN A 179 -5.81 4.34 17.37
N LEU A 180 -6.85 4.16 16.54
CA LEU A 180 -7.39 5.21 15.68
C LEU A 180 -8.57 5.90 16.36
N PRO A 181 -8.86 7.18 16.03
CA PRO A 181 -10.08 7.84 16.50
C PRO A 181 -11.34 7.06 16.10
N ASP A 182 -12.37 7.05 16.95
CA ASP A 182 -13.61 6.32 16.70
C ASP A 182 -14.41 6.88 15.51
N GLU A 183 -14.16 8.14 15.16
CA GLU A 183 -14.87 8.92 14.12
C GLU A 183 -14.45 8.55 12.69
N ILE A 184 -13.39 7.74 12.51
CA ILE A 184 -12.85 7.40 11.18
C ILE A 184 -13.11 5.95 10.82
N TYR A 185 -13.11 5.65 9.51
CA TYR A 185 -13.18 4.28 9.02
C TYR A 185 -12.13 3.40 9.70
N HIS A 186 -12.50 2.15 9.97
CA HIS A 186 -11.55 1.16 10.42
C HIS A 186 -10.51 0.92 9.33
N VAL A 187 -9.24 0.82 9.72
CA VAL A 187 -8.15 0.54 8.79
C VAL A 187 -7.71 -0.90 8.99
N TYR A 188 -7.61 -1.66 7.90
CA TYR A 188 -7.14 -3.04 7.93
C TYR A 188 -5.87 -3.19 7.10
N SER A 189 -5.00 -4.10 7.54
CA SER A 189 -3.84 -4.56 6.79
C SER A 189 -4.02 -6.01 6.39
N PHE A 190 -3.78 -6.34 5.12
CA PHE A 190 -3.82 -7.70 4.58
C PHE A 190 -2.45 -8.04 3.98
N ALA A 191 -1.86 -9.18 4.34
CA ALA A 191 -0.69 -9.70 3.62
C ALA A 191 -1.10 -10.88 2.73
N LEU A 192 -0.65 -10.85 1.47
CA LEU A 192 -1.16 -11.68 0.38
C LEU A 192 -0.02 -12.33 -0.41
N ARG A 193 -0.25 -13.52 -0.97
CA ARG A 193 0.61 -14.14 -2.00
C ARG A 193 -0.18 -15.01 -2.99
#